data_AF-A0A945QNX3-F1
#
_entry.id   AF-A0A945QNX3-F1
#
_cell.length_a   1.000
_cell.length_b   1.000
_cell.length_c   1.000
_cell.angle_alpha   90.00
_cell.angle_beta   90.00
_cell.angle_gamma   90.00
#
_symmetry.space_group_name_H-M   'P 1'
#
loop_
_entity.id
_entity.type
_entity.pdbx_description
1 polymer ?
#
loop_
_entity_poly.entity_id
_entity_poly.type
_entity_poly.pdbx_seq_one_letter_code
_entity_poly.pdbx_strand_id
1 'polypeptide(L)'
;DGYIPNNMLYEDAIELRKSNPKKYIKESFRSMAEHCQGILDLKAQGAIAFDYGNNLRGQAKKAGIKNAFDFPGFVPAYIRDLFCEGKGPFRWVALSGKKEDIYKTDEKILELFPEDQTLTRWIKMAREQVQFQGLPSRICWLGYNQRAKFGVALNQMVSTGELSAPIVIGRDHLDCGSVASPYRETEAMKDGSDAISDWPLLNALASSSSGATWVSIHHGGGVGMGLSVHAGQVICADGTPEMEKRLKAVLTNDPGLGIIRHADAGYDYAIDKANEWGVDIPMLDKQ
;
A
#
# COMPACT_ATOMS: atom_id res chain seq x y z
N ASP A 1 15.55 -10.82 -13.84
CA ASP A 1 14.74 -11.95 -13.35
C ASP A 1 13.25 -11.85 -13.63
N GLY A 2 12.60 -10.71 -13.34
CA GLY A 2 11.13 -10.60 -13.38
C GLY A 2 10.45 -10.43 -14.75
N TYR A 3 11.16 -10.55 -15.87
CA TYR A 3 10.58 -10.40 -17.21
C TYR A 3 11.24 -11.39 -18.16
N ILE A 4 10.43 -12.12 -18.93
CA ILE A 4 10.88 -13.16 -19.86
C ILE A 4 10.84 -12.56 -21.27
N PRO A 5 11.96 -12.57 -22.02
CA PRO A 5 11.95 -12.06 -23.38
C PRO A 5 10.96 -12.81 -24.27
N ASN A 6 10.30 -12.11 -25.19
CA ASN A 6 9.47 -12.75 -26.21
C ASN A 6 10.35 -13.41 -27.30
N ASN A 7 9.73 -14.22 -28.17
CA ASN A 7 10.37 -14.93 -29.28
C ASN A 7 11.42 -15.99 -28.87
N MET A 8 11.27 -16.58 -27.68
CA MET A 8 12.05 -17.74 -27.21
C MET A 8 11.20 -18.60 -26.28
N LEU A 9 11.56 -19.88 -26.14
CA LEU A 9 10.90 -20.77 -25.19
C LEU A 9 11.28 -20.37 -23.75
N TYR A 10 10.44 -20.77 -22.80
CA TYR A 10 10.66 -20.47 -21.39
C TYR A 10 11.98 -21.08 -20.91
N GLU A 11 12.25 -22.33 -21.28
CA GLU A 11 13.43 -23.09 -20.91
C GLU A 11 14.71 -22.40 -21.44
N ASP A 12 14.69 -21.97 -22.70
CA ASP A 12 15.78 -21.24 -23.34
C ASP A 12 16.04 -19.90 -22.65
N ALA A 13 14.98 -19.18 -22.23
CA ALA A 13 15.12 -17.92 -21.50
C ALA A 13 15.77 -18.14 -20.13
N ILE A 14 15.39 -19.21 -19.42
CA ILE A 14 15.99 -19.57 -18.12
C ILE A 14 17.46 -19.99 -18.29
N GLU A 15 17.80 -20.74 -19.33
CA GLU A 15 19.19 -21.07 -19.64
C GLU A 15 20.00 -19.83 -20.00
N LEU A 16 19.47 -18.98 -20.90
CA LEU A 16 20.10 -17.73 -21.32
C LEU A 16 20.39 -16.81 -20.13
N ARG A 17 19.49 -16.76 -19.15
CA ARG A 17 19.68 -16.00 -17.92
C ARG A 17 20.94 -16.42 -17.17
N LYS A 18 21.24 -17.72 -17.15
CA LYS A 18 22.40 -18.29 -16.45
C LYS A 18 23.67 -18.16 -17.30
N SER A 19 23.59 -18.55 -18.57
CA SER A 19 24.75 -18.64 -19.47
C SER A 19 25.22 -17.28 -20.00
N ASN A 20 24.30 -16.33 -20.23
CA ASN A 20 24.61 -14.98 -20.68
C ASN A 20 23.64 -13.91 -20.11
N PRO A 21 23.82 -13.52 -18.84
CA PRO A 21 22.95 -12.55 -18.17
C PRO A 21 22.85 -11.20 -18.89
N LYS A 22 23.94 -10.72 -19.51
CA LYS A 22 23.95 -9.45 -20.25
C LYS A 22 23.03 -9.51 -21.46
N LYS A 23 23.07 -10.61 -22.22
CA LYS A 23 22.16 -10.82 -23.36
C LYS A 23 20.72 -10.97 -22.88
N TYR A 24 20.48 -11.72 -21.80
CA TYR A 24 19.15 -11.84 -21.19
C TYR A 24 18.54 -10.47 -20.84
N ILE A 25 19.32 -9.60 -20.20
CA ILE A 25 18.89 -8.25 -19.84
C ILE A 25 18.56 -7.44 -21.11
N LYS A 26 19.44 -7.44 -22.12
CA LYS A 26 19.20 -6.73 -23.37
C LYS A 26 17.90 -7.18 -24.05
N GLU A 27 17.68 -8.49 -24.16
CA GLU A 27 16.46 -9.05 -24.76
C GLU A 27 15.20 -8.76 -23.93
N SER A 28 15.34 -8.72 -22.61
CA SER A 28 14.24 -8.34 -21.72
C SER A 28 13.83 -6.88 -21.94
N PHE A 29 14.80 -5.95 -22.04
CA PHE A 29 14.53 -4.54 -22.31
C PHE A 29 13.89 -4.32 -23.69
N ARG A 30 14.36 -5.03 -24.73
CA ARG A 30 13.71 -5.02 -26.05
C ARG A 30 12.25 -5.47 -25.94
N SER A 31 12.01 -6.58 -25.27
CA SER A 31 10.65 -7.15 -25.12
C SER A 31 9.73 -6.25 -24.31
N MET A 32 10.25 -5.56 -23.28
CA MET A 32 9.49 -4.54 -22.52
C MET A 32 9.13 -3.33 -23.37
N ALA A 33 10.03 -2.89 -24.26
CA ALA A 33 9.76 -1.79 -25.18
C ALA A 33 8.60 -2.14 -26.13
N GLU A 34 8.64 -3.34 -26.72
CA GLU A 34 7.57 -3.85 -27.58
C GLU A 34 6.23 -3.98 -26.83
N HIS A 35 6.25 -4.49 -25.59
CA HIS A 35 5.06 -4.58 -24.75
C HIS A 35 4.49 -3.19 -24.43
N CYS A 36 5.34 -2.23 -24.03
CA CYS A 36 4.90 -0.87 -23.75
C CYS A 36 4.33 -0.18 -25.00
N GLN A 37 4.94 -0.39 -26.17
CA GLN A 37 4.40 0.11 -27.44
C GLN A 37 3.02 -0.49 -27.73
N GLY A 38 2.82 -1.79 -27.52
CA GLY A 38 1.50 -2.42 -27.68
C GLY A 38 0.44 -1.81 -26.76
N ILE A 39 0.77 -1.47 -25.51
CA ILE A 39 -0.14 -0.77 -24.60
C ILE A 39 -0.48 0.63 -25.14
N LEU A 40 0.51 1.37 -25.65
CA LEU A 40 0.31 2.69 -26.25
C LEU A 40 -0.58 2.62 -27.50
N ASP A 41 -0.40 1.61 -28.34
CA ASP A 41 -1.20 1.41 -29.55
C ASP A 41 -2.66 1.09 -29.22
N LEU A 42 -2.91 0.27 -28.20
CA LEU A 42 -4.27 0.01 -27.69
C LEU A 42 -4.91 1.28 -27.11
N LYS A 43 -4.13 2.09 -26.37
CA LYS A 43 -4.59 3.38 -25.86
C LYS A 43 -4.95 4.34 -27.01
N ALA A 44 -4.15 4.38 -28.06
CA ALA A 44 -4.43 5.18 -29.25
C ALA A 44 -5.74 4.76 -29.96
N GLN A 45 -6.15 3.50 -29.78
CA GLN A 45 -7.44 2.96 -30.25
C GLN A 45 -8.60 3.16 -29.27
N GLY A 46 -8.38 3.86 -28.15
CA GLY A 46 -9.42 4.22 -27.18
C GLY A 46 -9.47 3.36 -25.93
N ALA A 47 -8.54 2.40 -25.74
CA ALA A 47 -8.47 1.65 -24.49
C ALA A 47 -7.97 2.53 -23.32
N ILE A 48 -8.48 2.27 -22.11
CA ILE A 48 -7.94 2.87 -20.89
C ILE A 48 -6.67 2.09 -20.52
N ALA A 49 -5.53 2.78 -20.46
CA ALA A 49 -4.25 2.20 -20.05
C ALA A 49 -3.70 2.91 -18.81
N PHE A 50 -3.07 2.13 -17.93
CA PHE A 50 -2.36 2.63 -16.75
C PHE A 50 -1.24 1.66 -16.37
N ASP A 51 -0.21 2.17 -15.71
CA ASP A 51 0.88 1.37 -15.16
C ASP A 51 0.52 0.92 -13.75
N TYR A 52 0.66 -0.39 -13.50
CA TYR A 52 0.29 -0.99 -12.22
C TYR A 52 1.49 -1.22 -11.30
N GLY A 53 2.46 -0.31 -11.31
CA GLY A 53 3.48 -0.21 -10.28
C GLY A 53 4.61 -1.24 -10.38
N ASN A 54 4.86 -1.75 -11.58
CA ASN A 54 5.99 -2.66 -11.88
C ASN A 54 7.15 -1.98 -12.63
N ASN A 55 7.03 -0.67 -12.88
CA ASN A 55 8.03 0.14 -13.56
C ASN A 55 8.30 -0.26 -15.03
N LEU A 56 7.33 -0.86 -15.72
CA LEU A 56 7.43 -1.19 -17.15
C LEU A 56 7.74 0.06 -17.99
N ARG A 57 7.04 1.17 -17.74
CA ARG A 57 7.26 2.45 -18.46
C ARG A 57 8.69 2.96 -18.33
N GLY A 58 9.26 2.88 -17.12
CA GLY A 58 10.64 3.29 -16.87
C GLY A 58 11.65 2.44 -17.63
N GLN A 59 11.44 1.12 -17.69
CA GLN A 59 12.31 0.24 -18.47
C GLN A 59 12.14 0.44 -19.99
N ALA A 60 10.91 0.61 -20.47
CA ALA A 60 10.63 0.90 -21.88
C ALA A 60 11.24 2.23 -22.33
N LYS A 61 11.20 3.27 -21.49
CA LYS A 61 11.88 4.55 -21.76
C LYS A 61 13.39 4.36 -21.91
N LYS A 62 14.02 3.59 -21.01
CA LYS A 62 15.45 3.23 -21.12
C LYS A 62 15.77 2.44 -22.40
N ALA A 63 14.81 1.63 -22.87
CA ALA A 63 14.92 0.86 -24.10
C ALA A 63 14.58 1.66 -25.39
N GLY A 64 14.20 2.94 -25.28
CA GLY A 64 14.03 3.85 -26.41
C GLY A 64 12.59 4.31 -26.69
N ILE A 65 11.58 3.84 -25.94
CA ILE A 65 10.19 4.31 -26.08
C ILE A 65 10.06 5.71 -25.46
N LYS A 66 10.15 6.75 -26.29
CA LYS A 66 10.19 8.16 -25.84
C LYS A 66 8.93 8.56 -25.06
N ASN A 67 7.79 8.04 -25.49
CA ASN A 67 6.47 8.37 -24.97
C ASN A 67 5.91 7.27 -24.04
N ALA A 68 6.80 6.51 -23.40
CA ALA A 68 6.43 5.43 -22.48
C ALA A 68 5.56 5.90 -21.30
N PHE A 69 5.57 7.19 -20.97
CA PHE A 69 4.81 7.79 -19.88
C PHE A 69 3.49 8.45 -20.33
N ASP A 70 3.05 8.23 -21.58
CA ASP A 70 1.78 8.74 -22.10
C ASP A 70 0.54 8.03 -21.50
N PHE A 71 0.74 7.07 -20.61
CA PHE A 71 -0.28 6.51 -19.74
C PHE A 71 0.17 6.60 -18.26
N PRO A 72 -0.75 6.98 -17.35
CA PRO A 72 -0.40 7.31 -15.97
C PRO A 72 -0.15 6.07 -15.12
N GLY A 73 0.51 6.24 -13.98
CA GLY A 73 0.47 5.25 -12.90
C GLY A 73 -0.92 5.14 -12.30
N PHE A 74 -1.26 3.97 -11.77
CA PHE A 74 -2.58 3.74 -11.16
C PHE A 74 -2.85 4.63 -9.93
N VAL A 75 -1.80 5.08 -9.22
CA VAL A 75 -1.97 5.90 -8.02
C VAL A 75 -2.45 7.30 -8.34
N PRO A 76 -1.75 8.11 -9.17
CA PRO A 76 -2.26 9.41 -9.59
C PRO A 76 -3.60 9.32 -10.34
N ALA A 77 -3.87 8.20 -11.02
CA ALA A 77 -5.10 8.04 -11.78
C ALA A 77 -6.34 7.65 -10.94
N TYR A 78 -6.17 6.83 -9.89
CA TYR A 78 -7.32 6.20 -9.22
C TYR A 78 -7.23 6.09 -7.70
N ILE A 79 -6.03 6.11 -7.09
CA ILE A 79 -5.87 5.73 -5.67
C ILE A 79 -5.56 6.92 -4.77
N ARG A 80 -5.02 8.02 -5.31
CA ARG A 80 -4.51 9.12 -4.48
C ARG A 80 -5.55 9.73 -3.53
N ASP A 81 -6.80 9.83 -3.96
CA ASP A 81 -7.87 10.35 -3.11
C ASP A 81 -8.11 9.46 -1.88
N LEU A 82 -7.96 8.14 -2.02
CA LEU A 82 -7.99 7.22 -0.88
C LEU A 82 -6.82 7.48 0.07
N PHE A 83 -5.63 7.80 -0.45
CA PHE A 83 -4.49 8.17 0.40
C PHE A 83 -4.71 9.48 1.15
N CYS A 84 -5.44 10.43 0.55
CA CYS A 84 -5.82 11.68 1.22
C CYS A 84 -6.81 11.45 2.38
N GLU A 85 -7.52 10.32 2.43
CA GLU A 85 -8.33 9.86 3.57
C GLU A 85 -7.54 8.97 4.56
N GLY A 86 -6.25 8.76 4.32
CA GLY A 86 -5.43 7.83 5.10
C GLY A 86 -5.80 6.36 4.85
N LYS A 87 -6.58 6.06 3.81
CA LYS A 87 -6.88 4.68 3.41
C LYS A 87 -5.67 4.05 2.75
N GLY A 88 -5.56 2.75 2.90
CA GLY A 88 -4.51 1.94 2.30
C GLY A 88 -4.71 0.48 2.67
N PRO A 89 -3.78 -0.40 2.29
CA PRO A 89 -3.94 -1.84 2.36
C PRO A 89 -3.74 -2.41 3.78
N PHE A 90 -4.53 -1.89 4.73
CA PHE A 90 -4.64 -2.34 6.11
C PHE A 90 -5.12 -3.80 6.16
N ARG A 91 -4.43 -4.61 6.96
CA ARG A 91 -4.65 -6.06 7.04
C ARG A 91 -4.42 -6.58 8.44
N TRP A 92 -5.00 -7.73 8.72
CA TRP A 92 -4.76 -8.45 9.96
C TRP A 92 -4.73 -9.96 9.76
N VAL A 93 -4.11 -10.65 10.71
CA VAL A 93 -3.80 -12.08 10.67
C VAL A 93 -4.15 -12.70 12.01
N ALA A 94 -4.92 -13.80 11.97
CA ALA A 94 -5.25 -14.56 13.17
C ALA A 94 -4.13 -15.55 13.51
N LEU A 95 -3.41 -15.32 14.62
CA LEU A 95 -2.31 -16.20 15.05
C LEU A 95 -2.78 -17.58 15.53
N SER A 96 -4.09 -17.73 15.80
CA SER A 96 -4.70 -19.03 16.13
C SER A 96 -4.67 -20.03 14.97
N GLY A 97 -4.53 -19.54 13.73
CA GLY A 97 -4.71 -20.35 12.53
C GLY A 97 -6.18 -20.68 12.21
N LYS A 98 -7.15 -20.17 12.98
CA LYS A 98 -8.58 -20.47 12.82
C LYS A 98 -9.28 -19.47 11.92
N LYS A 99 -10.09 -19.97 10.98
CA LYS A 99 -10.86 -19.13 10.04
C LYS A 99 -11.96 -18.35 10.76
N GLU A 100 -12.49 -18.95 11.81
CA GLU A 100 -13.56 -18.40 12.65
C GLU A 100 -13.14 -17.08 13.31
N ASP A 101 -11.87 -16.92 13.67
CA ASP A 101 -11.39 -15.64 14.21
C ASP A 101 -11.47 -14.55 13.14
N ILE A 102 -11.12 -14.83 11.88
CA ILE A 102 -11.31 -13.86 10.79
C ILE A 102 -12.79 -13.58 10.54
N TYR A 103 -13.67 -14.58 10.56
CA TYR A 103 -15.11 -14.34 10.38
C TYR A 103 -15.71 -13.46 11.48
N LYS A 104 -15.27 -13.63 12.74
CA LYS A 104 -15.66 -12.73 13.84
C LYS A 104 -15.14 -11.31 13.62
N THR A 105 -13.91 -11.16 13.13
CA THR A 105 -13.41 -9.81 12.77
C THR A 105 -14.15 -9.19 11.58
N ASP A 106 -14.59 -10.00 10.61
CA ASP A 106 -15.43 -9.57 9.49
C ASP A 106 -16.80 -9.09 10.01
N GLU A 107 -17.36 -9.73 11.04
CA GLU A 107 -18.60 -9.29 11.68
C GLU A 107 -18.39 -8.00 12.49
N LYS A 108 -17.29 -7.92 13.26
CA LYS A 108 -16.95 -6.72 14.04
C LYS A 108 -16.75 -5.49 13.17
N ILE A 109 -16.06 -5.61 12.03
CA ILE A 109 -15.82 -4.45 11.15
C ILE A 109 -17.11 -3.94 10.51
N LEU A 110 -18.07 -4.84 10.20
CA LEU A 110 -19.40 -4.47 9.70
C LEU A 110 -20.26 -3.79 10.78
N GLU A 111 -20.12 -4.20 12.04
CA GLU A 111 -20.77 -3.56 13.20
C GLU A 111 -20.24 -2.16 13.46
N LEU A 112 -18.92 -1.95 13.33
CA LEU A 112 -18.28 -0.68 13.66
C LEU A 112 -18.48 0.41 12.59
N PHE A 113 -18.71 0.02 11.34
CA PHE A 113 -18.81 0.91 10.18
C PHE A 113 -20.01 0.54 9.26
N PRO A 114 -21.25 0.44 9.80
CA PRO A 114 -22.42 -0.02 9.05
C PRO A 114 -22.80 0.92 7.88
N GLU A 115 -22.40 2.18 7.94
CA GLU A 115 -22.64 3.20 6.92
C GLU A 115 -21.73 3.07 5.69
N ASP A 116 -20.57 2.40 5.80
CA ASP A 116 -19.64 2.23 4.69
C ASP A 116 -20.09 1.05 3.80
N GLN A 117 -20.92 1.38 2.81
CA GLN A 117 -21.46 0.40 1.85
C GLN A 117 -20.36 -0.28 1.02
N THR A 118 -19.29 0.44 0.70
CA THR A 118 -18.16 -0.08 -0.07
C THR A 118 -17.39 -1.11 0.73
N LEU A 119 -17.05 -0.79 1.98
CA LEU A 119 -16.45 -1.72 2.93
C LEU A 119 -17.35 -2.93 3.16
N THR A 120 -18.66 -2.70 3.35
CA THR A 120 -19.62 -3.77 3.59
C THR A 120 -19.66 -4.76 2.43
N ARG A 121 -19.74 -4.26 1.20
CA ARG A 121 -19.69 -5.09 -0.01
C ARG A 121 -18.35 -5.82 -0.11
N TRP A 122 -17.25 -5.13 0.16
CA TRP A 122 -15.90 -5.71 0.13
C TRP A 122 -15.76 -6.90 1.07
N ILE A 123 -16.15 -6.76 2.35
CA ILE A 123 -16.02 -7.83 3.34
C ILE A 123 -16.88 -9.04 2.98
N LYS A 124 -18.11 -8.83 2.48
CA LYS A 124 -18.98 -9.92 2.01
C LYS A 124 -18.34 -10.67 0.83
N MET A 125 -17.87 -9.95 -0.19
CA MET A 125 -17.17 -10.55 -1.33
C MET A 125 -15.90 -11.27 -0.91
N ALA A 126 -15.11 -10.69 0.00
CA ALA A 126 -13.87 -11.28 0.46
C ALA A 126 -14.11 -12.57 1.28
N ARG A 127 -15.22 -12.67 2.01
CA ARG A 127 -15.63 -13.89 2.72
C ARG A 127 -16.05 -15.00 1.75
N GLU A 128 -16.71 -14.65 0.65
CA GLU A 128 -17.21 -15.61 -0.34
C GLU A 128 -16.13 -16.07 -1.32
N GLN A 129 -15.26 -15.15 -1.77
CA GLN A 129 -14.40 -15.37 -2.93
C GLN A 129 -12.93 -15.61 -2.57
N VAL A 130 -12.46 -15.19 -1.39
CA VAL A 130 -11.04 -15.31 -1.03
C VAL A 130 -10.82 -16.57 -0.18
N GLN A 131 -10.05 -17.49 -0.72
CA GLN A 131 -9.55 -18.64 0.04
C GLN A 131 -8.31 -18.25 0.84
N PHE A 132 -8.28 -18.61 2.12
CA PHE A 132 -7.13 -18.34 2.98
C PHE A 132 -5.89 -19.12 2.55
N GLN A 133 -4.72 -18.50 2.70
CA GLN A 133 -3.41 -19.10 2.45
C GLN A 133 -2.55 -18.95 3.70
N GLY A 134 -2.07 -20.05 4.29
CA GLY A 134 -1.35 -20.01 5.56
C GLY A 134 -2.27 -19.61 6.72
N LEU A 135 -1.80 -18.70 7.59
CA LEU A 135 -2.63 -18.16 8.66
C LEU A 135 -3.81 -17.37 8.07
N PRO A 136 -5.06 -17.62 8.51
CA PRO A 136 -6.22 -16.84 8.06
C PRO A 136 -5.97 -15.35 8.28
N SER A 137 -6.15 -14.59 7.20
CA SER A 137 -5.81 -13.18 7.12
C SER A 137 -6.87 -12.44 6.32
N ARG A 138 -7.08 -11.17 6.63
CA ARG A 138 -8.01 -10.30 5.89
C ARG A 138 -7.33 -8.99 5.56
N ILE A 139 -7.62 -8.49 4.36
CA ILE A 139 -7.28 -7.15 3.88
C ILE A 139 -8.59 -6.36 3.82
N CYS A 140 -8.58 -5.13 4.32
CA CYS A 140 -9.68 -4.18 4.18
C CYS A 140 -9.11 -2.78 4.25
N TRP A 141 -9.41 -1.94 3.25
CA TRP A 141 -8.85 -0.60 3.22
C TRP A 141 -9.57 0.29 4.23
N LEU A 142 -8.85 0.66 5.30
CA LEU A 142 -9.34 1.51 6.38
C LEU A 142 -8.59 2.84 6.42
N GLY A 143 -9.34 3.92 6.63
CA GLY A 143 -8.83 5.30 6.71
C GLY A 143 -8.33 5.69 8.09
N TYR A 144 -7.90 6.94 8.23
CA TYR A 144 -7.33 7.50 9.47
C TYR A 144 -8.22 7.25 10.70
N ASN A 145 -9.51 7.60 10.62
CA ASN A 145 -10.46 7.46 11.72
C ASN A 145 -10.93 6.01 11.98
N GLN A 146 -10.67 5.08 11.05
CA GLN A 146 -11.14 3.69 11.14
C GLN A 146 -10.10 2.75 11.76
N ARG A 147 -8.81 2.91 11.42
CA ARG A 147 -7.75 1.96 11.80
C ARG A 147 -7.62 1.79 13.31
N ALA A 148 -7.49 2.89 14.06
CA ALA A 148 -7.37 2.83 15.52
C ALA A 148 -8.62 2.26 16.20
N LYS A 149 -9.81 2.67 15.75
CA LYS A 149 -11.10 2.16 16.27
C LYS A 149 -11.18 0.64 16.13
N PHE A 150 -10.86 0.14 14.94
CA PHE A 150 -10.90 -1.30 14.69
C PHE A 150 -9.81 -2.07 15.43
N GLY A 151 -8.56 -1.57 15.43
CA GLY A 151 -7.47 -2.23 16.15
C GLY A 151 -7.71 -2.36 17.66
N VAL A 152 -8.29 -1.33 18.29
CA VAL A 152 -8.70 -1.38 19.70
C VAL A 152 -9.82 -2.41 19.91
N ALA A 153 -10.82 -2.45 19.03
CA ALA A 153 -11.89 -3.44 19.12
C ALA A 153 -11.36 -4.88 19.00
N LEU A 154 -10.40 -5.13 18.10
CA LEU A 154 -9.73 -6.42 17.98
C LEU A 154 -9.02 -6.82 19.27
N ASN A 155 -8.31 -5.87 19.91
CA ASN A 155 -7.65 -6.13 21.19
C ASN A 155 -8.67 -6.49 22.29
N GLN A 156 -9.80 -5.82 22.34
CA GLN A 156 -10.87 -6.13 23.28
C GLN A 156 -11.45 -7.53 23.03
N MET A 157 -11.67 -7.92 21.78
CA MET A 157 -12.15 -9.26 21.43
C MET A 157 -11.13 -10.36 21.81
N VAL A 158 -9.82 -10.08 21.75
CA VAL A 158 -8.79 -10.99 22.27
C VAL A 158 -8.86 -11.06 23.80
N SER A 159 -9.00 -9.91 24.47
CA SER A 159 -9.08 -9.79 25.93
C SER A 159 -10.26 -10.58 26.52
N THR A 160 -11.41 -10.57 25.84
CA THR A 160 -12.63 -11.29 26.27
C THR A 160 -12.63 -12.77 25.88
N GLY A 161 -11.68 -13.22 25.06
CA GLY A 161 -11.64 -14.57 24.50
C GLY A 161 -12.64 -14.81 23.36
N GLU A 162 -13.29 -13.76 22.84
CA GLU A 162 -14.09 -13.86 21.62
C GLU A 162 -13.22 -14.28 20.43
N LEU A 163 -12.01 -13.74 20.34
CA LEU A 163 -10.95 -14.23 19.46
C LEU A 163 -10.04 -15.19 20.21
N SER A 164 -9.70 -16.32 19.58
CA SER A 164 -9.05 -17.42 20.29
C SER A 164 -7.54 -17.28 20.49
N ALA A 165 -6.91 -16.28 19.88
CA ALA A 165 -5.50 -15.93 20.04
C ALA A 165 -5.27 -14.47 19.62
N PRO A 166 -4.07 -13.89 19.89
CA PRO A 166 -3.72 -12.56 19.43
C PRO A 166 -3.86 -12.36 17.92
N ILE A 167 -4.13 -11.12 17.52
CA ILE A 167 -4.24 -10.70 16.12
C ILE A 167 -3.06 -9.80 15.76
N VAL A 168 -2.36 -10.16 14.69
CA VAL A 168 -1.33 -9.28 14.11
C VAL A 168 -1.99 -8.31 13.14
N ILE A 169 -1.72 -7.02 13.28
CA ILE A 169 -2.27 -5.94 12.45
C ILE A 169 -1.13 -5.23 11.75
N GLY A 170 -1.21 -5.11 10.43
CA GLY A 170 -0.20 -4.41 9.63
C GLY A 170 -0.74 -3.95 8.30
N ARG A 171 0.15 -3.78 7.33
CA ARG A 171 -0.15 -3.33 5.98
C ARG A 171 0.97 -3.66 5.01
N ASP A 172 0.76 -3.36 3.73
CA ASP A 172 1.88 -3.22 2.80
C ASP A 172 2.71 -1.97 3.15
N HIS A 173 3.91 -1.86 2.59
CA HIS A 173 4.68 -0.64 2.57
C HIS A 173 4.14 0.39 1.57
N LEU A 174 3.30 -0.04 0.61
CA LEU A 174 2.43 0.87 -0.14
C LEU A 174 1.30 1.33 0.78
N ASP A 175 1.38 2.58 1.23
CA ASP A 175 0.32 3.23 2.01
C ASP A 175 0.49 4.75 1.93
N CYS A 176 -0.55 5.47 2.34
CA CYS A 176 -0.68 6.92 2.28
C CYS A 176 0.54 7.70 2.82
N GLY A 177 1.19 7.24 3.88
CA GLY A 177 2.31 7.95 4.52
C GLY A 177 3.66 7.25 4.46
N SER A 178 3.75 6.07 3.85
CA SER A 178 4.87 5.16 4.11
C SER A 178 5.79 4.88 2.92
N VAL A 179 5.68 5.62 1.83
CA VAL A 179 6.48 5.39 0.62
C VAL A 179 6.77 6.68 -0.15
N ALA A 180 8.01 6.78 -0.64
CA ALA A 180 8.42 7.67 -1.71
C ALA A 180 8.84 6.84 -2.92
N SER A 181 8.17 7.03 -4.05
CA SER A 181 8.30 6.22 -5.27
C SER A 181 7.78 7.01 -6.49
N PRO A 182 8.64 7.82 -7.15
CA PRO A 182 8.24 8.75 -8.22
C PRO A 182 7.62 8.12 -9.46
N TYR A 183 7.73 6.80 -9.61
CA TYR A 183 7.19 6.04 -10.74
C TYR A 183 5.98 5.18 -10.36
N ARG A 184 5.45 5.38 -9.13
CA ARG A 184 4.31 4.62 -8.59
C ARG A 184 3.50 5.47 -7.61
N GLU A 185 3.72 5.36 -6.30
CA GLU A 185 2.84 5.98 -5.28
C GLU A 185 2.90 7.50 -5.26
N THR A 186 4.07 8.07 -5.45
CA THR A 186 4.30 9.51 -5.39
C THR A 186 4.53 10.10 -6.78
N GLU A 187 4.12 9.40 -7.84
CA GLU A 187 4.18 9.90 -9.22
C GLU A 187 3.27 11.11 -9.41
N ALA A 188 3.82 12.23 -9.87
CA ALA A 188 3.09 13.47 -10.13
C ALA A 188 2.35 13.98 -8.88
N MET A 189 3.09 14.22 -7.79
CA MET A 189 2.56 14.97 -6.64
C MET A 189 2.20 16.40 -7.09
N LYS A 190 1.13 16.99 -6.53
CA LYS A 190 0.59 18.30 -6.93
C LYS A 190 1.65 19.42 -6.86
N ASP A 191 2.55 19.33 -5.89
CA ASP A 191 3.65 20.27 -5.64
C ASP A 191 5.01 19.84 -6.24
N GLY A 192 5.06 18.69 -6.93
CA GLY A 192 6.30 18.13 -7.47
C GLY A 192 7.22 17.45 -6.45
N SER A 193 6.73 17.17 -5.23
CA SER A 193 7.49 16.51 -4.15
C SER A 193 7.74 15.00 -4.35
N ASP A 194 7.57 14.48 -5.56
CA ASP A 194 7.59 13.06 -5.91
C ASP A 194 8.74 12.27 -5.27
N ALA A 195 9.94 12.84 -5.26
CA ALA A 195 11.17 12.18 -4.83
C ALA A 195 11.55 12.40 -3.37
N ILE A 196 10.77 13.16 -2.59
CA ILE A 196 11.08 13.45 -1.18
C ILE A 196 10.87 12.17 -0.35
N SER A 197 11.97 11.61 0.14
CA SER A 197 11.98 10.36 0.93
C SER A 197 11.99 10.56 2.44
N ASP A 198 11.84 11.78 2.94
CA ASP A 198 11.77 12.03 4.39
C ASP A 198 10.54 11.38 5.02
N TRP A 199 9.40 11.41 4.32
CA TRP A 199 8.12 10.87 4.77
C TRP A 199 8.15 9.38 5.18
N PRO A 200 8.62 8.43 4.35
CA PRO A 200 8.72 7.04 4.78
C PRO A 200 9.70 6.84 5.95
N LEU A 201 10.74 7.66 6.08
CA LEU A 201 11.65 7.58 7.23
C LEU A 201 10.96 8.07 8.52
N LEU A 202 10.25 9.19 8.44
CA LEU A 202 9.40 9.69 9.51
C LEU A 202 8.30 8.69 9.87
N ASN A 203 7.72 7.98 8.90
CA ASN A 203 6.71 6.93 9.15
C ASN A 203 7.28 5.82 10.04
N ALA A 204 8.48 5.35 9.72
CA ALA A 204 9.17 4.33 10.52
C ALA A 204 9.50 4.83 11.93
N LEU A 205 10.04 6.05 12.05
CA LEU A 205 10.36 6.65 13.35
C LEU A 205 9.11 6.86 14.19
N ALA A 206 8.05 7.42 13.62
CA ALA A 206 6.77 7.64 14.30
C ALA A 206 6.15 6.31 14.74
N SER A 207 6.14 5.29 13.88
CA SER A 207 5.64 3.95 14.23
C SER A 207 6.44 3.31 15.37
N SER A 208 7.77 3.48 15.35
CA SER A 208 8.66 2.97 16.41
C SER A 208 8.37 3.67 17.74
N SER A 209 8.31 5.00 17.74
CA SER A 209 8.00 5.81 18.93
C SER A 209 6.58 5.61 19.45
N SER A 210 5.65 5.23 18.58
CA SER A 210 4.26 4.94 18.94
C SER A 210 4.07 3.54 19.55
N GLY A 211 5.08 2.68 19.46
CA GLY A 211 5.07 1.35 20.08
C GLY A 211 4.59 0.21 19.18
N ALA A 212 4.85 0.29 17.87
CA ALA A 212 4.66 -0.85 16.97
C ALA A 212 5.48 -2.07 17.45
N THR A 213 5.00 -3.28 17.19
CA THR A 213 5.70 -4.51 17.59
C THR A 213 6.96 -4.72 16.75
N TRP A 214 6.91 -4.39 15.45
CA TRP A 214 8.11 -4.23 14.63
C TRP A 214 7.89 -3.20 13.53
N VAL A 215 9.01 -2.63 13.09
CA VAL A 215 9.09 -1.61 12.05
C VAL A 215 10.20 -1.98 11.09
N SER A 216 10.00 -1.68 9.80
CA SER A 216 10.97 -1.97 8.74
C SER A 216 11.14 -0.75 7.83
N ILE A 217 12.35 -0.56 7.32
CA ILE A 217 12.68 0.40 6.26
C ILE A 217 13.32 -0.38 5.13
N HIS A 218 12.72 -0.32 3.95
CA HIS A 218 13.17 -1.03 2.76
C HIS A 218 13.42 -0.07 1.60
N HIS A 219 14.22 -0.54 0.64
CA HIS A 219 14.58 0.19 -0.56
C HIS A 219 14.29 -0.65 -1.81
N GLY A 220 13.71 -0.01 -2.83
CA GLY A 220 13.51 -0.55 -4.16
C GLY A 220 12.39 -1.59 -4.30
N GLY A 221 11.52 -1.73 -3.29
CA GLY A 221 10.35 -2.60 -3.37
C GLY A 221 9.41 -2.17 -4.50
N GLY A 222 8.94 -3.15 -5.26
CA GLY A 222 8.03 -2.97 -6.39
C GLY A 222 8.68 -2.44 -7.67
N VAL A 223 9.29 -1.26 -7.60
CA VAL A 223 9.82 -0.55 -8.78
C VAL A 223 11.30 -0.84 -9.07
N GLY A 224 12.00 -1.50 -8.15
CA GLY A 224 13.40 -1.90 -8.29
C GLY A 224 14.40 -0.93 -7.62
N MET A 225 15.67 -1.34 -7.60
CA MET A 225 16.75 -0.61 -6.93
C MET A 225 16.88 0.84 -7.40
N GLY A 226 17.01 1.76 -6.46
CA GLY A 226 17.24 3.19 -6.67
C GLY A 226 15.95 4.00 -6.84
N LEU A 227 14.78 3.35 -6.81
CA LEU A 227 13.54 3.96 -7.28
C LEU A 227 12.45 4.10 -6.22
N SER A 228 12.63 3.53 -5.03
CA SER A 228 11.71 3.72 -3.92
C SER A 228 12.38 3.57 -2.56
N VAL A 229 11.87 4.32 -1.57
CA VAL A 229 12.17 4.17 -0.14
C VAL A 229 10.83 4.06 0.58
N HIS A 230 10.67 3.05 1.43
CA HIS A 230 9.37 2.79 2.05
C HIS A 230 9.46 2.06 3.38
N ALA A 231 8.48 2.30 4.25
CA ALA A 231 8.41 1.79 5.60
C ALA A 231 7.21 0.87 5.84
N GLY A 232 7.42 -0.14 6.67
CA GLY A 232 6.39 -1.05 7.15
C GLY A 232 6.27 -0.94 8.65
N GLN A 233 5.05 -1.12 9.15
CA GLN A 233 4.77 -1.26 10.57
C GLN A 233 3.81 -2.42 10.78
N VAL A 234 4.01 -3.11 11.90
CA VAL A 234 3.08 -4.13 12.38
C VAL A 234 2.97 -4.05 13.89
N ILE A 235 1.77 -4.24 14.40
CA ILE A 235 1.43 -4.25 15.82
C ILE A 235 0.58 -5.46 16.18
N CYS A 236 0.86 -6.10 17.32
CA CYS A 236 0.13 -7.25 17.82
C CYS A 236 -0.95 -6.82 18.84
N ALA A 237 -2.21 -7.14 18.58
CA ALA A 237 -3.30 -7.02 19.53
C ALA A 237 -3.37 -8.29 20.38
N ASP A 238 -2.82 -8.24 21.60
CA ASP A 238 -2.69 -9.39 22.51
C ASP A 238 -3.71 -9.41 23.65
N GLY A 239 -4.63 -8.45 23.69
CA GLY A 239 -5.68 -8.34 24.70
C GLY A 239 -5.29 -7.58 25.97
N THR A 240 -4.05 -7.11 26.08
CA THR A 240 -3.60 -6.35 27.25
C THR A 240 -4.01 -4.87 27.19
N PRO A 241 -4.25 -4.23 28.36
CA PRO A 241 -4.50 -2.78 28.42
C PRO A 241 -3.32 -1.94 27.90
N GLU A 242 -2.09 -2.44 28.05
CA GLU A 242 -0.88 -1.79 27.54
C GLU A 242 -0.88 -1.74 26.01
N MET A 243 -1.26 -2.84 25.35
CA MET A 243 -1.35 -2.89 23.90
C MET A 243 -2.48 -2.03 23.34
N GLU A 244 -3.58 -1.83 24.08
CA GLU A 244 -4.64 -0.91 23.66
C GLU A 244 -4.11 0.53 23.45
N LYS A 245 -3.25 1.02 24.35
CA LYS A 245 -2.63 2.35 24.24
C LYS A 245 -1.72 2.45 23.01
N ARG A 246 -0.92 1.41 22.76
CA ARG A 246 -0.01 1.34 21.60
C ARG A 246 -0.78 1.23 20.29
N LEU A 247 -1.84 0.42 20.25
CA LEU A 247 -2.72 0.29 19.10
C LEU A 247 -3.35 1.64 18.74
N LYS A 248 -3.88 2.34 19.74
CA LYS A 248 -4.42 3.69 19.52
C LYS A 248 -3.36 4.64 18.96
N ALA A 249 -2.14 4.65 19.51
CA ALA A 249 -1.07 5.53 19.04
C ALA A 249 -0.59 5.17 17.63
N VAL A 250 -0.16 3.92 17.40
CA VAL A 250 0.38 3.45 16.12
C VAL A 250 -0.66 3.59 15.00
N LEU A 251 -1.89 3.14 15.23
CA LEU A 251 -2.92 3.15 14.20
C LEU A 251 -3.59 4.52 13.99
N THR A 252 -3.23 5.52 14.79
CA THR A 252 -3.53 6.94 14.52
C THR A 252 -2.37 7.59 13.78
N ASN A 253 -1.15 7.45 14.28
CA ASN A 253 0.03 8.15 13.74
C ASN A 253 0.46 7.61 12.37
N ASP A 254 0.32 6.30 12.12
CA ASP A 254 0.69 5.67 10.85
C ASP A 254 -0.12 6.22 9.65
N PRO A 255 -1.48 6.15 9.63
CA PRO A 255 -2.26 6.81 8.58
C PRO A 255 -2.22 8.34 8.70
N GLY A 256 -2.03 8.89 9.91
CA GLY A 256 -1.97 10.32 10.16
C GLY A 256 -0.83 10.99 9.41
N LEU A 257 0.34 10.34 9.35
CA LEU A 257 1.44 10.85 8.54
C LEU A 257 1.11 10.88 7.04
N GLY A 258 0.25 9.99 6.56
CA GLY A 258 -0.28 10.04 5.20
C GLY A 258 -1.16 11.25 4.94
N ILE A 259 -2.02 11.61 5.90
CA ILE A 259 -2.81 12.85 5.86
C ILE A 259 -1.88 14.07 5.82
N ILE A 260 -0.94 14.15 6.77
CA ILE A 260 0.01 15.26 6.89
C ILE A 260 0.80 15.44 5.60
N ARG A 261 1.33 14.34 5.04
CA ARG A 261 2.12 14.36 3.80
C ARG A 261 1.32 14.91 2.61
N HIS A 262 0.07 14.48 2.44
CA HIS A 262 -0.74 14.92 1.29
C HIS A 262 -1.28 16.33 1.51
N ALA A 263 -1.57 16.72 2.74
CA ALA A 263 -1.94 18.09 3.05
C ALA A 263 -0.76 19.06 2.82
N ASP A 264 0.46 18.67 3.21
CA ASP A 264 1.71 19.41 2.93
C ASP A 264 1.94 19.61 1.42
N ALA A 265 1.68 18.56 0.62
CA ALA A 265 1.72 18.64 -0.84
C ALA A 265 0.56 19.45 -1.47
N GLY A 266 -0.33 20.04 -0.66
CA GLY A 266 -1.39 20.94 -1.09
C GLY A 266 -2.65 20.25 -1.62
N TYR A 267 -2.89 18.97 -1.31
CA TYR A 267 -4.15 18.31 -1.70
C TYR A 267 -5.30 18.80 -0.81
N ASP A 268 -6.23 19.55 -1.39
CA ASP A 268 -7.37 20.16 -0.68
C ASP A 268 -8.18 19.10 0.07
N TYR A 269 -8.35 17.92 -0.53
CA TYR A 269 -9.07 16.82 0.11
C TYR A 269 -8.37 16.30 1.39
N ALA A 270 -7.03 16.27 1.41
CA ALA A 270 -6.28 15.88 2.61
C ALA A 270 -6.34 16.99 3.69
N ILE A 271 -6.33 18.25 3.27
CA ILE A 271 -6.47 19.41 4.17
C ILE A 271 -7.86 19.41 4.83
N ASP A 272 -8.92 19.21 4.04
CA ASP A 272 -10.29 19.10 4.53
C ASP A 272 -10.44 17.97 5.55
N LYS A 273 -9.84 16.81 5.26
CA LYS A 273 -9.85 15.66 6.18
C LYS A 273 -9.01 15.89 7.44
N ALA A 274 -7.88 16.57 7.33
CA ALA A 274 -7.09 16.98 8.48
C ALA A 274 -7.90 17.88 9.42
N ASN A 275 -8.60 18.87 8.86
CA ASN A 275 -9.46 19.79 9.60
C ASN A 275 -10.67 19.07 10.23
N GLU A 276 -11.34 18.19 9.48
CA GLU A 276 -12.47 17.39 9.96
C GLU A 276 -12.10 16.53 11.18
N TRP A 277 -10.89 15.96 11.18
CA TRP A 277 -10.44 15.02 12.22
C TRP A 277 -9.52 15.65 13.27
N GLY A 278 -9.24 16.95 13.19
CA GLY A 278 -8.38 17.67 14.12
C GLY A 278 -6.94 17.14 14.12
N VAL A 279 -6.39 16.83 12.94
CA VAL A 279 -4.98 16.46 12.79
C VAL A 279 -4.12 17.71 13.00
N ASP A 280 -3.21 17.68 13.97
CA ASP A 280 -2.31 18.79 14.27
C ASP A 280 -1.24 18.92 13.17
N ILE A 281 -1.38 19.95 12.33
CA ILE A 281 -0.44 20.28 11.24
C ILE A 281 0.06 21.72 11.45
N PRO A 282 1.21 21.91 12.12
CA PRO A 282 1.65 23.22 12.62
C PRO A 282 1.81 24.34 11.58
N MET A 283 1.95 23.97 10.30
CA MET A 283 2.13 24.92 9.19
C MET A 283 0.83 25.29 8.47
N LEU A 284 -0.26 24.52 8.65
CA LEU A 284 -1.57 24.83 8.05
C LEU A 284 -2.32 25.91 8.84
N ASP A 285 -2.20 25.93 10.17
CA ASP A 285 -2.83 26.95 11.03
C ASP A 285 -2.27 28.37 10.84
N LYS A 286 -1.23 28.54 10.02
CA LYS A 286 -0.55 29.82 9.77
C LYS A 286 -0.89 30.47 8.42
N GLN A 287 -1.82 29.89 7.65
CA GLN A 287 -2.33 30.47 6.39
C GLN A 287 -3.70 31.12 6.62
#